data_AF-A0A8J5UU04-F1
#
_entry.id   AF-A0A8J5UU04-F1
#
_cell.length_a   1.000
_cell.length_b   1.000
_cell.length_c   1.000
_cell.angle_alpha   90.00
_cell.angle_beta   90.00
_cell.angle_gamma   90.00
#
_symmetry.space_group_name_H-M   'P 1'
#
loop_
_entity.id
_entity.type
_entity.pdbx_description
1 polymer ?
#
loop_
_entity_poly.entity_id
_entity_poly.type
_entity_poly.pdbx_seq_one_letter_code
_entity_poly.pdbx_strand_id
1 'polypeptide(L)'
;MSYDLNIPWPVDNYNQKPTPQQLTNLKNTIITSYSLGITHQVINFSILETVKIPLNQPQDINPIDITYLTAELSPQFKNLKLFTRLTLIINDSSKLTGLTKLQNHFDLIAIQPLNEKALQLTITNLDIDLISLNLASRLPFFLKHKIIGSGIEKGIKFEICYSSLVSGSIGYANVGNETNVNLIKKNFFSNVLQLVRATRSRGIVVSSGATQPLQIRNSNDILVLLKTLGLDRSRAKSCISVNPERVLVNGRLRVKSYKQTISVGNEESSLLDNVHENPNKKQDGSGYKKKLSDSSSGRLLKKRKIDTNEK
;
A
#
# COMPACT_ATOMS: atom_id res chain seq x y z
N MET A 1 -4.67 -5.59 -13.69
CA MET A 1 -3.73 -4.55 -13.20
C MET A 1 -2.72 -5.22 -12.28
N SER A 2 -1.51 -4.66 -12.18
CA SER A 2 -0.46 -5.16 -11.27
C SER A 2 -0.15 -4.10 -10.23
N TYR A 3 0.06 -4.54 -9.00
CA TYR A 3 0.19 -3.70 -7.83
C TYR A 3 1.50 -4.01 -7.10
N ASP A 4 2.15 -2.99 -6.55
CA ASP A 4 3.20 -3.14 -5.54
C ASP A 4 2.86 -2.26 -4.33
N LEU A 5 2.58 -2.88 -3.19
CA LEU A 5 2.10 -2.17 -2.00
C LEU A 5 3.20 -1.73 -1.05
N ASN A 6 4.48 -1.88 -1.43
CA ASN A 6 5.59 -1.61 -0.52
C ASN A 6 6.88 -1.22 -1.24
N ILE A 7 6.97 0.04 -1.68
CA ILE A 7 8.23 0.67 -2.05
C ILE A 7 8.70 1.49 -0.84
N PRO A 8 9.76 1.11 -0.12
CA PRO A 8 10.18 1.79 1.10
C PRO A 8 10.58 3.25 0.84
N TRP A 9 10.07 4.16 1.66
CA TRP A 9 10.58 5.51 1.76
C TRP A 9 12.00 5.48 2.34
N PRO A 10 12.95 6.30 1.85
CA PRO A 10 14.36 6.16 2.22
C PRO A 10 14.73 6.48 3.68
N VAL A 11 13.80 7.07 4.45
CA VAL A 11 14.02 7.48 5.84
C VAL A 11 12.89 6.91 6.72
N ASP A 12 13.21 6.58 7.97
CA ASP A 12 12.34 5.89 8.94
C ASP A 12 11.95 6.75 10.16
N ASN A 13 12.18 8.06 10.07
CA ASN A 13 11.94 9.02 11.15
C ASN A 13 11.50 10.38 10.59
N TYR A 14 10.96 11.25 11.46
CA TYR A 14 10.52 12.61 11.10
C TYR A 14 11.63 13.66 11.24
N ASN A 15 12.78 13.32 11.82
CA ASN A 15 13.83 14.27 12.12
C ASN A 15 14.72 14.56 10.90
N GLN A 16 14.75 13.64 9.94
CA GLN A 16 15.61 13.70 8.77
C GLN A 16 14.77 13.69 7.49
N LYS A 17 15.18 14.50 6.51
CA LYS A 17 14.64 14.44 5.16
C LYS A 17 15.55 13.58 4.27
N PRO A 18 15.01 12.85 3.28
CA PRO A 18 15.84 12.07 2.36
C PRO A 18 16.84 12.94 1.61
N THR A 19 18.04 12.40 1.41
CA THR A 19 19.06 13.05 0.57
C THR A 19 18.67 13.02 -0.92
N PRO A 20 19.19 13.93 -1.76
CA PRO A 20 18.91 13.92 -3.20
C PRO A 20 19.26 12.59 -3.89
N GLN A 21 20.34 11.92 -3.44
CA GLN A 21 20.74 10.62 -3.95
C GLN A 21 19.72 9.52 -3.61
N GLN A 22 19.21 9.51 -2.37
CA GLN A 22 18.17 8.59 -1.94
C GLN A 22 16.86 8.79 -2.70
N LEU A 23 16.47 10.05 -2.96
CA LEU A 23 15.30 10.37 -3.79
C LEU A 23 15.48 9.92 -5.24
N THR A 24 16.67 10.11 -5.80
CA THR A 24 17.00 9.61 -7.15
C THR A 24 16.87 8.09 -7.22
N ASN A 25 17.37 7.38 -6.22
CA ASN A 25 17.24 5.93 -6.13
C ASN A 25 15.78 5.46 -5.98
N LEU A 26 14.98 6.16 -5.18
CA LEU A 26 13.54 5.91 -5.06
C LEU A 26 12.85 6.07 -6.42
N LYS A 27 13.12 7.16 -7.15
CA LYS A 27 12.59 7.40 -8.50
C LYS A 27 12.98 6.28 -9.46
N ASN A 28 14.25 5.88 -9.47
CA ASN A 28 14.72 4.77 -10.31
C ASN A 28 14.00 3.45 -9.98
N THR A 29 13.69 3.21 -8.70
CA THR A 29 12.94 2.02 -8.27
C THR A 29 11.50 2.05 -8.76
N ILE A 30 10.82 3.20 -8.65
CA ILE A 30 9.46 3.42 -9.16
C ILE A 30 9.40 3.22 -10.68
N ILE A 31 10.36 3.81 -11.41
CA ILE A 31 10.45 3.72 -12.87
C ILE A 31 10.72 2.28 -13.31
N THR A 32 11.60 1.56 -12.62
CA THR A 32 11.90 0.16 -12.91
C THR A 32 10.70 -0.74 -12.62
N SER A 33 9.96 -0.47 -11.53
CA SER A 33 8.72 -1.18 -11.24
C SER A 33 7.66 -0.94 -12.33
N TYR A 34 7.57 0.28 -12.84
CA TYR A 34 6.66 0.62 -13.94
C TYR A 34 7.07 -0.05 -15.26
N SER A 35 8.36 -0.09 -15.60
CA SER A 35 8.85 -0.74 -16.83
C SER A 35 8.60 -2.25 -16.83
N LEU A 36 8.50 -2.88 -15.65
CA LEU A 36 8.10 -4.27 -15.48
C LEU A 36 6.58 -4.50 -15.51
N GLY A 37 5.79 -3.45 -15.77
CA GLY A 37 4.33 -3.51 -15.95
C GLY A 37 3.51 -3.27 -14.68
N ILE A 38 4.12 -2.80 -13.60
CA ILE A 38 3.43 -2.48 -12.34
C ILE A 38 2.96 -1.02 -12.37
N THR A 39 1.64 -0.83 -12.50
CA THR A 39 1.05 0.50 -12.69
C THR A 39 0.66 1.19 -11.38
N HIS A 40 0.20 0.43 -10.39
CA HIS A 40 -0.21 0.96 -9.09
C HIS A 40 0.87 0.66 -8.07
N GLN A 41 1.49 1.69 -7.53
CA GLN A 41 2.63 1.56 -6.63
C GLN A 41 2.38 2.34 -5.34
N VAL A 42 2.76 1.77 -4.21
CA VAL A 42 2.55 2.39 -2.90
C VAL A 42 3.88 2.63 -2.22
N ILE A 43 4.14 3.89 -1.88
CA ILE A 43 5.33 4.32 -1.16
C ILE A 43 5.07 4.15 0.34
N ASN A 44 5.87 3.34 1.01
CA ASN A 44 5.70 2.94 2.39
C ASN A 44 6.65 3.70 3.32
N PHE A 45 6.11 4.47 4.25
CA PHE A 45 6.87 5.06 5.36
C PHE A 45 6.77 4.15 6.59
N SER A 46 7.89 3.58 7.02
CA SER A 46 7.94 2.67 8.17
C SER A 46 8.54 3.36 9.39
N ILE A 47 7.85 3.31 10.53
CA ILE A 47 8.32 3.90 11.79
C ILE A 47 8.14 2.93 12.96
N LEU A 48 9.01 3.05 13.96
CA LEU A 48 8.89 2.35 15.24
C LEU A 48 7.86 3.04 16.14
N GLU A 49 7.20 2.29 17.04
CA GLU A 49 6.26 2.84 18.01
C GLU A 49 6.85 3.91 18.96
N THR A 50 8.18 3.98 19.08
CA THR A 50 8.88 4.96 19.92
C THR A 50 9.03 6.33 19.27
N VAL A 51 8.84 6.42 17.94
CA VAL A 51 8.98 7.66 17.19
C VAL A 51 7.78 8.56 17.45
N LYS A 52 8.03 9.78 17.94
CA LYS A 52 6.98 10.78 18.16
C LYS A 52 6.48 11.30 16.81
N ILE A 53 5.18 11.18 16.58
CA ILE A 53 4.52 11.67 15.36
C ILE A 53 4.10 13.12 15.58
N PRO A 54 4.38 14.05 14.64
CA PRO A 54 4.03 15.47 14.75
C PRO A 54 2.52 15.71 14.56
N LEU A 55 1.70 15.29 15.53
CA LEU A 55 0.23 15.42 15.47
C LEU A 55 -0.26 16.88 15.46
N ASN A 56 0.59 17.83 15.86
CA ASN A 56 0.26 19.26 15.91
C ASN A 56 0.34 19.94 14.53
N GLN A 57 1.04 19.32 13.57
CA GLN A 57 1.23 19.86 12.22
C GLN A 57 0.73 18.82 11.20
N PRO A 58 -0.55 18.91 10.77
CA PRO A 58 -1.16 17.90 9.91
C PRO A 58 -0.42 17.66 8.58
N GLN A 59 0.29 18.68 8.07
CA GLN A 59 1.05 18.59 6.83
C GLN A 59 2.31 17.74 6.98
N ASP A 60 2.89 17.67 8.18
CA ASP A 60 4.14 16.95 8.45
C ASP A 60 3.90 15.49 8.88
N ILE A 61 2.64 15.09 9.10
CA ILE A 61 2.28 13.70 9.46
C ILE A 61 2.64 12.72 8.35
N ASN A 62 2.49 13.10 7.08
CA ASN A 62 2.92 12.30 5.95
C ASN A 62 4.12 12.98 5.27
N PRO A 63 5.36 12.49 5.47
CA PRO A 63 6.55 13.11 4.91
C PRO A 63 6.70 12.88 3.39
N ILE A 64 5.84 12.06 2.78
CA ILE A 64 5.90 11.73 1.36
C ILE A 64 5.07 12.76 0.58
N ASP A 65 5.76 13.64 -0.15
CA ASP A 65 5.12 14.54 -1.11
C ASP A 65 4.78 13.79 -2.40
N ILE A 66 3.61 13.16 -2.38
CA ILE A 66 3.08 12.39 -3.51
C ILE A 66 2.76 13.29 -4.72
N THR A 67 2.40 14.55 -4.47
CA THR A 67 2.03 15.52 -5.50
C THR A 67 3.24 15.89 -6.33
N TYR A 68 4.37 16.19 -5.67
CA TYR A 68 5.64 16.44 -6.33
C TYR A 68 6.10 15.24 -7.17
N LEU A 69 6.12 14.04 -6.58
CA LEU A 69 6.55 12.82 -7.28
C LEU A 69 5.65 12.51 -8.50
N THR A 70 4.35 12.69 -8.36
CA THR A 70 3.40 12.47 -9.45
C THR A 70 3.55 13.53 -10.54
N ALA A 71 3.73 14.80 -10.19
CA ALA A 71 3.93 15.88 -11.16
C ALA A 71 5.19 15.68 -12.00
N GLU A 72 6.27 15.16 -11.38
CA GLU A 72 7.53 14.90 -12.07
C GLU A 72 7.47 13.65 -12.98
N LEU A 73 6.81 12.56 -12.53
CA LEU A 73 6.79 11.28 -13.25
C LEU A 73 5.64 11.15 -14.26
N SER A 74 4.49 11.78 -14.01
CA SER A 74 3.28 11.67 -14.84
C SER A 74 3.50 12.02 -16.33
N PRO A 75 4.30 13.05 -16.71
CA PRO A 75 4.53 13.38 -18.12
C PRO A 75 5.09 12.22 -18.94
N GLN A 76 5.96 11.40 -18.32
CA GLN A 76 6.61 10.25 -18.95
C GLN A 76 5.84 8.93 -18.71
N PHE A 77 5.17 8.82 -17.56
CA PHE A 77 4.53 7.58 -17.10
C PHE A 77 3.03 7.79 -16.81
N LYS A 78 2.25 8.06 -17.85
CA LYS A 78 0.82 8.46 -17.74
C LYS A 78 -0.08 7.48 -16.96
N ASN A 79 0.25 6.19 -16.97
CA ASN A 79 -0.54 5.15 -16.29
C ASN A 79 -0.03 4.83 -14.87
N LEU A 80 1.02 5.52 -14.40
CA LEU A 80 1.55 5.34 -13.06
C LEU A 80 0.61 5.98 -12.04
N LYS A 81 0.19 5.21 -11.05
CA LYS A 81 -0.61 5.66 -9.91
C LYS A 81 0.17 5.42 -8.63
N LEU A 82 0.47 6.50 -7.92
CA LEU A 82 1.22 6.47 -6.68
C LEU A 82 0.28 6.67 -5.49
N PHE A 83 0.53 5.94 -4.41
CA PHE A 83 -0.21 6.04 -3.15
C PHE A 83 0.76 6.07 -1.98
N THR A 84 0.29 6.48 -0.79
CA THR A 84 1.11 6.47 0.43
C THR A 84 0.62 5.46 1.45
N ARG A 85 1.57 4.80 2.11
CA ARG A 85 1.33 3.81 3.16
C ARG A 85 2.15 4.16 4.39
N LEU A 86 1.56 3.96 5.57
CA LEU A 86 2.26 3.97 6.85
C LEU A 86 2.38 2.54 7.38
N THR A 87 3.58 2.10 7.75
CA THR A 87 3.80 0.85 8.48
C THR A 87 4.29 1.14 9.88
N LEU A 88 3.53 0.73 10.90
CA LEU A 88 3.91 0.89 12.30
C LEU A 88 4.48 -0.42 12.85
N ILE A 89 5.74 -0.39 13.28
CA ILE A 89 6.38 -1.53 13.92
C ILE A 89 6.13 -1.42 15.43
N ILE A 90 5.39 -2.39 15.97
CA ILE A 90 4.86 -2.30 17.33
C ILE A 90 5.19 -3.53 18.17
N ASN A 91 5.41 -3.28 19.46
CA ASN A 91 5.50 -4.29 20.50
C ASN A 91 4.26 -4.24 21.41
N ASP A 92 3.61 -3.09 21.55
CA ASP A 92 2.39 -2.95 22.34
C ASP A 92 1.35 -2.08 21.62
N SER A 93 0.28 -2.72 21.14
CA SER A 93 -0.84 -2.06 20.44
C SER A 93 -1.56 -1.04 21.31
N SER A 94 -1.44 -1.11 22.64
CA SER A 94 -2.11 -0.18 23.58
C SER A 94 -1.60 1.25 23.44
N LYS A 95 -0.37 1.44 22.92
CA LYS A 95 0.24 2.76 22.70
C LYS A 95 -0.30 3.48 21.46
N LEU A 96 -1.10 2.80 20.62
CA LEU A 96 -1.62 3.32 19.35
C LEU A 96 -2.94 4.10 19.48
N THR A 97 -3.20 4.76 20.61
CA THR A 97 -4.47 5.50 20.85
C THR A 97 -4.73 6.64 19.85
N GLY A 98 -3.71 7.08 19.10
CA GLY A 98 -3.80 8.12 18.06
C GLY A 98 -3.98 7.63 16.62
N LEU A 99 -4.15 6.33 16.37
CA LEU A 99 -4.16 5.78 14.99
C LEU A 99 -5.22 6.42 14.08
N THR A 100 -6.39 6.74 14.62
CA THR A 100 -7.50 7.39 13.89
C THR A 100 -7.12 8.77 13.35
N LYS A 101 -6.20 9.48 14.01
CA LYS A 101 -5.68 10.77 13.53
C LYS A 101 -4.79 10.57 12.30
N LEU A 102 -4.07 9.45 12.23
CA LEU A 102 -3.13 9.12 11.14
C LEU A 102 -3.82 8.56 9.90
N GLN A 103 -4.93 7.84 10.08
CA GLN A 103 -5.66 7.15 9.01
C GLN A 103 -6.06 8.05 7.84
N ASN A 104 -6.19 9.37 8.06
CA ASN A 104 -6.58 10.32 7.03
C ASN A 104 -5.41 10.90 6.22
N HIS A 105 -4.16 10.64 6.62
CA HIS A 105 -2.97 11.18 5.96
C HIS A 105 -2.30 10.18 4.99
N PHE A 106 -2.62 8.89 5.15
CA PHE A 106 -2.09 7.80 4.34
C PHE A 106 -3.24 7.05 3.67
N ASP A 107 -3.01 6.50 2.47
CA ASP A 107 -4.03 5.67 1.79
C ASP A 107 -4.13 4.30 2.45
N LEU A 108 -2.99 3.73 2.84
CA LEU A 108 -2.91 2.43 3.51
C LEU A 108 -2.30 2.55 4.90
N ILE A 109 -2.85 1.79 5.84
CA ILE A 109 -2.28 1.60 7.17
C ILE A 109 -1.91 0.13 7.33
N ALA A 110 -0.63 -0.10 7.62
CA ALA A 110 -0.09 -1.42 7.91
C ALA A 110 0.54 -1.46 9.30
N ILE A 111 0.54 -2.65 9.90
CA ILE A 111 1.19 -2.89 11.18
C ILE A 111 2.15 -4.08 11.06
N GLN A 112 3.32 -3.93 11.66
CA GLN A 112 4.29 -4.99 11.83
C GLN A 112 4.40 -5.36 13.32
N PRO A 113 3.70 -6.41 13.78
CA PRO A 113 3.73 -6.84 15.17
C PRO A 113 5.03 -7.59 15.49
N LEU A 114 5.64 -7.27 16.63
CA LEU A 114 6.87 -7.91 17.12
C LEU A 114 6.62 -9.08 18.08
N ASN A 115 5.40 -9.27 18.57
CA ASN A 115 5.02 -10.39 19.44
C ASN A 115 3.58 -10.87 19.19
N GLU A 116 3.22 -12.03 19.75
CA GLU A 116 1.90 -12.65 19.53
C GLU A 116 0.75 -11.79 20.09
N LYS A 117 0.96 -11.17 21.25
CA LYS A 117 -0.05 -10.32 21.90
C LYS A 117 -0.37 -9.09 21.04
N ALA A 118 0.66 -8.43 20.50
CA ALA A 118 0.53 -7.30 19.58
C ALA A 118 -0.19 -7.71 18.30
N LEU A 119 0.12 -8.88 17.74
CA LEU A 119 -0.60 -9.41 16.57
C LEU A 119 -2.10 -9.58 16.87
N GLN A 120 -2.44 -10.23 17.99
CA GLN A 120 -3.83 -10.46 18.36
C GLN A 120 -4.59 -9.16 18.62
N LEU A 121 -4.03 -8.25 19.44
CA LEU A 121 -4.67 -6.97 19.75
C LEU A 121 -4.84 -6.09 18.52
N THR A 122 -3.88 -6.13 17.61
CA THR A 122 -3.96 -5.41 16.33
C THR A 122 -5.15 -5.88 15.50
N ILE A 123 -5.30 -7.20 15.34
CA ILE A 123 -6.40 -7.77 14.57
C ILE A 123 -7.75 -7.41 15.20
N THR A 124 -7.86 -7.53 16.52
CA THR A 124 -9.13 -7.30 17.22
C THR A 124 -9.50 -5.82 17.24
N ASN A 125 -8.59 -4.94 17.68
CA ASN A 125 -8.93 -3.60 18.13
C ASN A 125 -8.63 -2.49 17.11
N LEU A 126 -7.81 -2.76 16.09
CA LEU A 126 -7.35 -1.73 15.16
C LEU A 126 -8.01 -1.89 13.79
N ASP A 127 -8.30 -0.75 13.16
CA ASP A 127 -8.78 -0.68 11.79
C ASP A 127 -7.60 -0.41 10.85
N ILE A 128 -7.09 -1.49 10.28
CA ILE A 128 -5.91 -1.52 9.41
C ILE A 128 -6.20 -2.33 8.15
N ASP A 129 -5.38 -2.15 7.12
CA ASP A 129 -5.54 -2.85 5.84
C ASP A 129 -4.63 -4.07 5.73
N LEU A 130 -3.42 -3.95 6.28
CA LEU A 130 -2.33 -4.89 6.08
C LEU A 130 -1.60 -5.23 7.38
N ILE A 131 -1.22 -6.50 7.51
CA ILE A 131 -0.22 -6.93 8.50
C ILE A 131 1.04 -7.34 7.73
N SER A 132 2.13 -6.63 7.98
CA SER A 132 3.45 -6.95 7.44
C SER A 132 4.24 -7.75 8.47
N LEU A 133 4.96 -8.78 8.06
CA LEU A 133 5.79 -9.58 8.95
C LEU A 133 7.24 -9.50 8.49
N ASN A 134 8.18 -9.40 9.44
CA ASN A 134 9.59 -9.56 9.11
C ASN A 134 9.90 -11.05 8.91
N LEU A 135 9.81 -11.48 7.66
CA LEU A 135 10.03 -12.87 7.27
C LEU A 135 11.53 -13.22 7.17
N ALA A 136 12.43 -12.25 7.10
CA ALA A 136 13.88 -12.45 6.99
C ALA A 136 14.51 -12.95 8.29
N SER A 137 13.98 -12.51 9.44
CA SER A 137 14.38 -12.98 10.77
C SER A 137 13.51 -14.13 11.23
N ARG A 138 14.01 -14.96 12.16
CA ARG A 138 13.17 -15.95 12.85
C ARG A 138 12.02 -15.23 13.56
N LEU A 139 10.78 -15.58 13.25
CA LEU A 139 9.63 -14.99 13.92
C LEU A 139 9.64 -15.34 15.42
N PRO A 140 9.41 -14.37 16.32
CA PRO A 140 9.45 -14.59 17.76
C PRO A 140 8.21 -15.30 18.31
N PHE A 141 7.20 -15.56 17.47
CA PHE A 141 5.96 -16.24 17.85
C PHE A 141 5.46 -17.15 16.73
N PHE A 142 4.54 -18.05 17.09
CA PHE A 142 3.92 -18.97 16.15
C PHE A 142 2.63 -18.39 15.54
N LEU A 143 2.48 -18.48 14.22
CA LEU A 143 1.26 -18.02 13.54
C LEU A 143 0.12 -19.03 13.72
N LYS A 144 -0.79 -18.76 14.67
CA LYS A 144 -1.96 -19.60 14.95
C LYS A 144 -3.08 -19.32 13.95
N HIS A 145 -3.66 -20.39 13.39
CA HIS A 145 -4.74 -20.27 12.39
C HIS A 145 -5.95 -19.48 12.90
N LYS A 146 -6.35 -19.65 14.16
CA LYS A 146 -7.49 -18.92 14.75
C LYS A 146 -7.30 -17.40 14.72
N ILE A 147 -6.11 -16.93 15.09
CA ILE A 147 -5.79 -15.49 15.12
C ILE A 147 -5.73 -14.93 13.70
N ILE A 148 -4.96 -15.59 12.82
CA ILE A 148 -4.78 -15.16 11.44
C ILE A 148 -6.10 -15.22 10.65
N GLY A 149 -6.88 -16.28 10.85
CA GLY A 149 -8.19 -16.46 10.22
C GLY A 149 -9.17 -15.35 10.59
N SER A 150 -9.24 -14.97 11.87
CA SER A 150 -10.05 -13.83 12.32
C SER A 150 -9.65 -12.51 11.64
N GLY A 151 -8.35 -12.29 11.42
CA GLY A 151 -7.88 -11.12 10.66
C GLY A 151 -8.33 -11.14 9.20
N ILE A 152 -8.27 -12.29 8.54
CA ILE A 152 -8.73 -12.46 7.15
C ILE A 152 -10.24 -12.19 7.05
N GLU A 153 -11.03 -12.69 8.00
CA GLU A 153 -12.48 -12.47 8.07
C GLU A 153 -12.84 -11.01 8.28
N LYS A 154 -12.05 -10.26 9.07
CA LYS A 154 -12.17 -8.80 9.22
C LYS A 154 -11.76 -8.03 7.94
N GLY A 155 -11.20 -8.72 6.94
CA GLY A 155 -10.78 -8.13 5.68
C GLY A 155 -9.29 -7.79 5.59
N ILE A 156 -8.53 -7.90 6.69
CA ILE A 156 -7.10 -7.62 6.75
C ILE A 156 -6.34 -8.64 5.89
N LYS A 157 -5.32 -8.18 5.15
CA LYS A 157 -4.43 -9.07 4.38
C LYS A 157 -3.05 -9.16 5.02
N PHE A 158 -2.39 -10.30 4.81
CA PHE A 158 -1.04 -10.56 5.30
C PHE A 158 -0.04 -10.40 4.16
N GLU A 159 0.96 -9.57 4.38
CA GLU A 159 1.96 -9.23 3.37
C GLU A 159 3.18 -10.16 3.44
N ILE A 160 3.61 -10.62 2.27
CA ILE A 160 4.91 -11.24 2.03
C ILE A 160 5.77 -10.24 1.25
N CYS A 161 6.80 -9.72 1.91
CA CYS A 161 7.82 -8.89 1.29
C CYS A 161 8.93 -9.77 0.71
N TYR A 162 9.11 -9.80 -0.61
CA TYR A 162 10.06 -10.75 -1.22
C TYR A 162 11.48 -10.19 -1.38
N SER A 163 11.73 -8.89 -1.21
CA SER A 163 13.08 -8.31 -1.39
C SER A 163 14.14 -8.99 -0.53
N SER A 164 13.80 -9.47 0.66
CA SER A 164 14.71 -10.21 1.53
C SER A 164 15.20 -11.54 0.95
N LEU A 165 14.44 -12.16 0.04
CA LEU A 165 14.85 -13.38 -0.66
C LEU A 165 15.81 -13.07 -1.81
N VAL A 166 15.58 -11.94 -2.49
CA VAL A 166 16.30 -11.51 -3.69
C VAL A 166 17.61 -10.79 -3.35
N SER A 167 17.63 -10.07 -2.23
CA SER A 167 18.82 -9.38 -1.73
C SER A 167 19.88 -10.41 -1.33
N GLY A 168 20.93 -10.53 -2.15
CA GLY A 168 21.99 -11.52 -1.99
C GLY A 168 22.95 -11.25 -0.82
N SER A 169 24.00 -12.08 -0.72
CA SER A 169 24.99 -12.12 0.38
C SER A 169 25.89 -10.91 0.52
N ILE A 170 25.92 -10.02 -0.46
CA ILE A 170 26.70 -8.78 -0.45
C ILE A 170 25.97 -7.79 -1.37
N GLY A 171 25.67 -6.58 -0.88
CA GLY A 171 25.52 -5.40 -1.76
C GLY A 171 24.22 -4.59 -1.69
N TYR A 172 23.08 -5.12 -1.22
CA TYR A 172 21.81 -4.36 -1.32
C TYR A 172 20.87 -4.43 -0.10
N ALA A 173 21.26 -5.16 0.94
CA ALA A 173 20.59 -5.07 2.24
C ALA A 173 21.37 -4.07 3.11
N ASN A 174 20.70 -3.12 3.75
CA ASN A 174 21.26 -2.26 4.82
C ASN A 174 21.48 -3.07 6.10
N VAL A 175 22.03 -4.27 5.98
CA VAL A 175 22.23 -5.20 7.08
C VAL A 175 23.70 -5.57 7.03
N GLY A 176 24.41 -5.24 8.10
CA GLY A 176 25.87 -5.23 8.16
C GLY A 176 26.56 -6.51 7.68
N ASN A 177 27.88 -6.38 7.51
CA ASN A 177 28.84 -7.31 6.88
C ASN A 177 28.90 -8.75 7.45
N GLU A 178 27.97 -9.16 8.33
CA GLU A 178 27.98 -10.45 9.03
C GLU A 178 26.65 -11.22 8.93
N THR A 179 25.71 -10.82 8.06
CA THR A 179 24.46 -11.58 7.92
C THR A 179 24.57 -12.74 6.95
N ASN A 180 24.50 -13.96 7.50
CA ASN A 180 24.47 -15.19 6.72
C ASN A 180 23.21 -15.23 5.84
N VAL A 181 23.36 -14.98 4.54
CA VAL A 181 22.21 -14.94 3.62
C VAL A 181 21.48 -16.27 3.49
N ASN A 182 22.16 -17.40 3.72
CA ASN A 182 21.47 -18.69 3.77
C ASN A 182 20.54 -18.78 4.98
N LEU A 183 20.90 -18.16 6.12
CA LEU A 183 20.02 -18.06 7.29
C LEU A 183 18.79 -17.20 7.00
N ILE A 184 18.96 -16.06 6.32
CA ILE A 184 17.83 -15.20 5.91
C ILE A 184 16.87 -15.98 5.01
N LYS A 185 17.39 -16.67 3.99
CA LYS A 185 16.57 -17.49 3.08
C LYS A 185 15.86 -18.62 3.83
N LYS A 186 16.56 -19.32 4.72
CA LYS A 186 15.98 -20.39 5.56
C LYS A 186 14.81 -19.84 6.40
N ASN A 187 15.02 -18.72 7.09
CA ASN A 187 13.99 -18.07 7.89
C ASN A 187 12.81 -17.64 7.02
N PHE A 188 13.09 -17.01 5.87
CA PHE A 188 12.07 -16.59 4.92
C PHE A 188 11.16 -17.74 4.50
N PHE A 189 11.72 -18.85 4.01
CA PHE A 189 10.92 -20.00 3.60
C PHE A 189 10.16 -20.60 4.80
N SER A 190 10.80 -20.77 5.95
CA SER A 190 10.16 -21.30 7.15
C SER A 190 8.95 -20.46 7.59
N ASN A 191 9.13 -19.14 7.66
CA ASN A 191 8.10 -18.20 8.11
C ASN A 191 6.96 -18.09 7.07
N VAL A 192 7.28 -18.06 5.78
CA VAL A 192 6.28 -18.01 4.72
C VAL A 192 5.44 -19.29 4.70
N LEU A 193 6.04 -20.47 4.81
CA LEU A 193 5.30 -21.72 4.90
C LEU A 193 4.38 -21.75 6.12
N GLN A 194 4.84 -21.21 7.25
CA GLN A 194 4.03 -21.05 8.44
C GLN A 194 2.84 -20.11 8.21
N LEU A 195 3.03 -19.00 7.49
CA LEU A 195 1.99 -18.05 7.13
C LEU A 195 0.98 -18.66 6.14
N VAL A 196 1.45 -19.35 5.09
CA VAL A 196 0.59 -20.03 4.11
C VAL A 196 -0.30 -21.07 4.82
N ARG A 197 0.27 -21.85 5.74
CA ARG A 197 -0.50 -22.79 6.57
C ARG A 197 -1.51 -22.06 7.46
N ALA A 198 -1.10 -21.02 8.18
CA ALA A 198 -1.96 -20.29 9.11
C ALA A 198 -3.11 -19.55 8.42
N THR A 199 -2.90 -19.06 7.20
CA THR A 199 -3.91 -18.39 6.39
C THR A 199 -4.81 -19.35 5.60
N ARG A 200 -4.46 -20.64 5.53
CA ARG A 200 -5.01 -21.61 4.56
C ARG A 200 -4.90 -21.09 3.12
N SER A 201 -3.78 -20.42 2.82
CA SER A 201 -3.48 -19.81 1.52
C SER A 201 -4.48 -18.72 1.07
N ARG A 202 -5.14 -18.04 2.01
CA ARG A 202 -6.11 -16.96 1.72
C ARG A 202 -5.60 -15.63 2.26
N GLY A 203 -6.04 -14.53 1.66
CA GLY A 203 -5.76 -13.20 2.20
C GLY A 203 -4.27 -12.83 2.26
N ILE A 204 -3.46 -13.36 1.35
CA ILE A 204 -2.03 -13.06 1.21
C ILE A 204 -1.85 -12.01 0.12
N VAL A 205 -0.96 -11.05 0.36
CA VAL A 205 -0.49 -10.07 -0.63
C VAL A 205 1.02 -10.21 -0.74
N VAL A 206 1.54 -10.05 -1.96
CA VAL A 206 2.99 -9.96 -2.19
C VAL A 206 3.36 -8.53 -2.56
N SER A 207 4.41 -8.02 -1.93
CA SER A 207 4.98 -6.71 -2.23
C SER A 207 6.49 -6.82 -2.40
N SER A 208 7.11 -5.83 -3.05
CA SER A 208 8.55 -5.87 -3.27
C SER A 208 9.34 -5.60 -2.00
N GLY A 209 9.06 -4.51 -1.29
CA GLY A 209 9.92 -3.97 -0.23
C GLY A 209 11.34 -3.71 -0.71
N ALA A 210 11.50 -3.40 -1.99
CA ALA A 210 12.79 -3.19 -2.63
C ALA A 210 13.31 -1.78 -2.35
N THR A 211 14.49 -1.69 -1.74
CA THR A 211 15.22 -0.42 -1.56
C THR A 211 15.99 -0.03 -2.81
N GLN A 212 16.20 -0.97 -3.73
CA GLN A 212 17.03 -0.79 -4.93
C GLN A 212 16.29 -1.27 -6.17
N PRO A 213 16.49 -0.63 -7.34
CA PRO A 213 15.81 -1.02 -8.58
C PRO A 213 16.04 -2.48 -8.98
N LEU A 214 17.25 -3.00 -8.72
CA LEU A 214 17.67 -4.36 -9.08
C LEU A 214 16.96 -5.47 -8.29
N GLN A 215 16.29 -5.12 -7.19
CA GLN A 215 15.53 -6.06 -6.36
C GLN A 215 14.10 -6.27 -6.88
N ILE A 216 13.60 -5.40 -7.76
CA ILE A 216 12.24 -5.55 -8.32
C ILE A 216 12.21 -6.77 -9.26
N ARG A 217 11.08 -7.48 -9.27
CA ARG A 217 10.85 -8.66 -10.11
C ARG A 217 9.54 -8.51 -10.85
N ASN A 218 9.46 -9.13 -12.03
CA ASN A 218 8.22 -9.14 -12.79
C ASN A 218 7.17 -10.05 -12.12
N SER A 219 5.92 -9.92 -12.53
CA SER A 219 4.83 -10.73 -11.96
C SER A 219 4.97 -12.24 -12.20
N ASN A 220 5.60 -12.66 -13.30
CA ASN A 220 5.81 -14.07 -13.63
C ASN A 220 6.83 -14.74 -12.68
N ASP A 221 7.91 -14.06 -12.36
CA ASP A 221 8.93 -14.52 -11.41
C ASP A 221 8.31 -14.70 -10.01
N ILE A 222 7.47 -13.75 -9.61
CA ILE A 222 6.73 -13.81 -8.35
C ILE A 222 5.72 -14.97 -8.38
N LEU A 223 5.04 -15.22 -9.50
CA LEU A 223 4.13 -16.37 -9.64
C LEU A 223 4.85 -17.70 -9.47
N VAL A 224 6.05 -17.84 -10.03
CA VAL A 224 6.90 -19.03 -9.87
C VAL A 224 7.28 -19.21 -8.40
N LEU A 225 7.72 -18.14 -7.74
CA LEU A 225 8.03 -18.15 -6.30
C LEU A 225 6.83 -18.57 -5.45
N LEU A 226 5.64 -18.03 -5.71
CA LEU A 226 4.45 -18.41 -4.95
C LEU A 226 4.05 -19.87 -5.17
N LYS A 227 4.23 -20.37 -6.39
CA LYS A 227 3.97 -21.79 -6.70
C LYS A 227 4.93 -22.72 -5.95
N THR A 228 6.22 -22.37 -5.84
CA THR A 228 7.19 -23.16 -5.08
C THR A 228 6.91 -23.13 -3.57
N LEU A 229 6.25 -22.08 -3.07
CA LEU A 229 5.78 -21.96 -1.70
C LEU A 229 4.48 -22.73 -1.39
N GLY A 230 3.95 -23.48 -2.37
CA GLY A 230 2.77 -24.34 -2.20
C GLY A 230 1.42 -23.66 -2.46
N LEU A 231 1.41 -22.49 -3.10
CA LEU A 231 0.18 -21.87 -3.60
C LEU A 231 -0.19 -22.45 -4.97
N ASP A 232 -1.46 -22.74 -5.21
CA ASP A 232 -1.92 -23.03 -6.58
C ASP A 232 -1.90 -21.77 -7.44
N ARG A 233 -1.96 -21.97 -8.76
CA ARG A 233 -1.88 -20.90 -9.75
C ARG A 233 -2.95 -19.82 -9.55
N SER A 234 -4.16 -20.18 -9.15
CA SER A 234 -5.27 -19.23 -8.99
C SER A 234 -5.06 -18.36 -7.74
N ARG A 235 -4.72 -18.98 -6.61
CA ARG A 235 -4.37 -18.26 -5.37
C ARG A 235 -3.10 -17.42 -5.54
N ALA A 236 -2.08 -17.93 -6.21
CA ALA A 236 -0.85 -17.18 -6.51
C ALA A 236 -1.16 -15.93 -7.35
N LYS A 237 -1.95 -16.05 -8.43
CA LYS A 237 -2.38 -14.91 -9.25
C LYS A 237 -3.20 -13.90 -8.44
N SER A 238 -4.06 -14.39 -7.55
CA SER A 238 -4.86 -13.54 -6.65
C SER A 238 -4.00 -12.72 -5.68
N CYS A 239 -2.83 -13.22 -5.26
CA CYS A 239 -1.92 -12.50 -4.36
C CYS A 239 -1.26 -11.26 -5.01
N ILE A 240 -1.18 -11.22 -6.34
CA ILE A 240 -0.51 -10.15 -7.12
C ILE A 240 -1.54 -9.18 -7.73
N SER A 241 -2.76 -9.64 -7.98
CA SER A 241 -3.81 -8.85 -8.66
C SER A 241 -4.95 -8.47 -7.71
N VAL A 242 -5.81 -9.45 -7.38
CA VAL A 242 -7.08 -9.21 -6.67
C VAL A 242 -6.89 -8.79 -5.21
N ASN A 243 -5.98 -9.43 -4.47
CA ASN A 243 -5.80 -9.13 -3.04
C ASN A 243 -5.20 -7.73 -2.83
N PRO A 244 -4.15 -7.31 -3.57
CA PRO A 244 -3.64 -5.95 -3.47
C PRO A 244 -4.66 -4.88 -3.86
N GLU A 245 -5.44 -5.14 -4.91
CA GLU A 245 -6.53 -4.26 -5.34
C GLU A 245 -7.54 -4.04 -4.20
N ARG A 246 -8.00 -5.13 -3.58
CA ARG A 246 -8.93 -5.06 -2.44
C ARG A 246 -8.37 -4.28 -1.25
N VAL A 247 -7.07 -4.39 -0.99
CA VAL A 247 -6.39 -3.63 0.06
C VAL A 247 -6.42 -2.15 -0.25
N LEU A 248 -6.05 -1.76 -1.47
CA LEU A 248 -6.10 -0.36 -1.91
C LEU A 248 -7.52 0.19 -1.86
N VAL A 249 -8.50 -0.54 -2.39
CA VAL A 249 -9.91 -0.11 -2.34
C VAL A 249 -10.38 0.06 -0.89
N ASN A 250 -10.05 -0.85 0.02
CA ASN A 250 -10.44 -0.73 1.43
C ASN A 250 -9.83 0.52 2.09
N GLY A 251 -8.54 0.76 1.87
CA GLY A 251 -7.86 1.96 2.39
C GLY A 251 -8.43 3.26 1.80
N ARG A 252 -8.73 3.28 0.50
CA ARG A 252 -9.36 4.43 -0.17
C ARG A 252 -10.77 4.69 0.34
N LEU A 253 -11.56 3.64 0.55
CA LEU A 253 -12.90 3.78 1.12
C LEU A 253 -12.84 4.32 2.55
N ARG A 254 -11.84 3.94 3.36
CA ARG A 254 -11.68 4.53 4.71
C ARG A 254 -11.53 6.06 4.66
N VAL A 255 -10.86 6.58 3.64
CA VAL A 255 -10.53 8.01 3.52
C VAL A 255 -11.61 8.79 2.76
N LYS A 256 -12.13 8.23 1.65
CA LYS A 256 -12.99 8.92 0.68
C LYS A 256 -14.48 8.56 0.79
N SER A 257 -14.86 7.73 1.75
CA SER A 257 -16.25 7.34 1.93
C SER A 257 -16.73 7.53 3.35
N TYR A 258 -18.03 7.79 3.50
CA TYR A 258 -18.68 7.68 4.79
C TYR A 258 -19.07 6.22 5.04
N LYS A 259 -18.35 5.56 5.96
CA LYS A 259 -18.61 4.17 6.39
C LYS A 259 -18.81 3.19 5.22
N GLN A 260 -18.05 3.36 4.13
CA GLN A 260 -18.13 2.51 2.93
C GLN A 260 -19.53 2.48 2.26
N THR A 261 -20.41 3.42 2.59
CA THR A 261 -21.79 3.48 2.06
C THR A 261 -21.90 4.51 0.94
N ILE A 262 -21.25 5.66 1.11
CA ILE A 262 -21.27 6.77 0.14
C ILE A 262 -19.83 7.21 -0.09
N SER A 263 -19.38 7.16 -1.35
CA SER A 263 -18.07 7.69 -1.77
C SER A 263 -18.24 8.88 -2.69
N VAL A 264 -17.36 9.87 -2.57
CA VAL A 264 -17.30 10.98 -3.51
C VAL A 264 -16.52 10.54 -4.76
N GLY A 265 -17.15 10.62 -5.94
CA GLY A 265 -16.53 10.28 -7.22
C GLY A 265 -17.36 10.78 -8.40
N ASN A 266 -16.73 10.94 -9.55
CA ASN A 266 -17.39 11.23 -10.82
C ASN A 266 -17.60 9.93 -11.61
N GLU A 267 -18.61 9.88 -12.49
CA GLU A 267 -18.96 8.69 -13.30
C GLU A 267 -17.79 8.13 -14.13
N GLU A 268 -16.80 8.98 -14.47
CA GLU A 268 -15.64 8.61 -15.30
C GLU A 268 -14.38 8.22 -14.49
N SER A 269 -14.39 8.39 -13.15
CA SER A 269 -13.19 8.17 -12.31
C SER A 269 -13.39 7.01 -11.32
N SER A 270 -12.60 5.95 -11.46
CA SER A 270 -12.52 4.90 -10.44
C SER A 270 -11.81 5.41 -9.18
N LEU A 271 -12.08 4.79 -8.01
CA LEU A 271 -11.46 5.11 -6.72
C LEU A 271 -9.91 5.08 -6.74
N LEU A 272 -9.34 4.39 -7.74
CA LEU A 272 -7.90 4.17 -7.92
C LEU A 272 -7.26 5.08 -8.98
N ASP A 273 -8.02 5.96 -9.65
CA ASP A 273 -7.50 6.76 -10.77
C ASP A 273 -6.79 8.05 -10.35
N ASN A 274 -6.75 8.37 -9.05
CA ASN A 274 -6.11 9.58 -8.46
C ASN A 274 -6.49 10.92 -9.11
N VAL A 275 -7.63 10.96 -9.82
CA VAL A 275 -8.11 12.18 -10.48
C VAL A 275 -8.59 13.16 -9.39
N HIS A 276 -8.00 14.36 -9.34
CA HIS A 276 -8.29 15.43 -8.35
C HIS A 276 -7.91 15.12 -6.88
N GLU A 277 -6.85 14.36 -6.64
CA GLU A 277 -6.42 14.05 -5.28
C GLU A 277 -5.83 15.27 -4.55
N ASN A 278 -6.49 15.73 -3.49
CA ASN A 278 -5.96 16.81 -2.65
C ASN A 278 -4.90 16.29 -1.65
N PRO A 279 -3.86 17.10 -1.33
CA PRO A 279 -2.79 16.71 -0.42
C PRO A 279 -3.29 16.37 1.00
N ASN A 280 -4.38 17.01 1.45
CA ASN A 280 -4.98 16.73 2.76
C ASN A 280 -5.93 15.52 2.77
N LYS A 281 -6.16 14.84 1.64
CA LYS A 281 -6.99 13.62 1.42
C LYS A 281 -8.43 13.61 1.97
N LYS A 282 -8.82 14.60 2.78
CA LYS A 282 -10.11 14.75 3.48
C LYS A 282 -11.11 15.64 2.76
N GLN A 283 -10.66 16.50 1.85
CA GLN A 283 -11.51 17.49 1.18
C GLN A 283 -11.45 17.30 -0.33
N ASP A 284 -12.11 16.29 -0.87
CA ASP A 284 -12.30 16.14 -2.34
C ASP A 284 -13.68 16.67 -2.74
N GLY A 285 -13.98 17.92 -2.38
CA GLY A 285 -15.19 18.60 -2.84
C GLY A 285 -14.99 19.15 -4.24
N SER A 286 -15.16 18.33 -5.29
CA SER A 286 -15.22 18.86 -6.65
C SER A 286 -16.56 19.59 -6.83
N GLY A 287 -16.53 20.89 -7.13
CA GLY A 287 -17.74 21.62 -7.49
C GLY A 287 -18.41 20.96 -8.70
N TYR A 288 -19.53 20.27 -8.49
CA TYR A 288 -20.28 19.65 -9.58
C TYR A 288 -21.04 20.73 -10.35
N LYS A 289 -20.55 21.11 -11.54
CA LYS A 289 -21.33 21.92 -12.47
C LYS A 289 -22.45 21.07 -13.04
N LYS A 290 -23.66 21.24 -12.50
CA LYS A 290 -24.87 20.58 -13.00
C LYS A 290 -24.97 20.79 -14.52
N LYS A 291 -24.87 19.70 -15.29
CA LYS A 291 -25.06 19.77 -16.73
C LYS A 291 -26.53 20.16 -16.97
N LEU A 292 -26.76 21.14 -17.85
CA LEU A 292 -28.10 21.62 -18.24
C LEU A 292 -29.03 20.53 -18.82
N SER A 293 -28.51 19.32 -19.07
CA SER A 293 -29.25 18.14 -19.51
C SER A 293 -30.02 17.42 -18.40
N ASP A 294 -29.73 17.70 -17.13
CA ASP A 294 -30.39 17.02 -15.98
C ASP A 294 -31.73 17.69 -15.65
N SER A 295 -32.65 17.63 -16.62
CA SER A 295 -34.09 17.74 -16.37
C SER A 295 -34.57 16.46 -15.68
N SER A 296 -35.53 16.57 -14.76
CA SER A 296 -36.17 15.47 -14.04
C SER A 296 -36.76 14.38 -14.95
N SER A 297 -36.87 14.64 -16.27
CA SER A 297 -37.44 13.72 -17.26
C SER A 297 -36.43 12.86 -18.01
N GLY A 298 -35.11 13.01 -17.80
CA GLY A 298 -34.07 12.17 -18.44
C GLY A 298 -34.00 12.25 -19.98
N ARG A 299 -34.72 13.17 -20.63
CA ARG A 299 -34.69 13.37 -22.08
C ARG A 299 -33.75 14.51 -22.46
N LEU A 300 -32.83 14.21 -23.39
CA LEU A 300 -31.91 15.17 -23.99
C LEU A 300 -32.69 16.31 -24.66
N LEU A 301 -32.68 17.51 -24.06
CA LEU A 301 -33.12 18.72 -24.75
C LEU A 301 -32.05 19.12 -25.77
N LYS A 302 -32.30 18.80 -27.04
CA LYS A 302 -31.52 19.30 -28.16
C LYS A 302 -31.53 20.83 -28.08
N LYS A 303 -30.35 21.46 -27.97
CA LYS A 303 -30.20 22.93 -27.99
C LYS A 303 -30.93 23.47 -29.23
N ARG A 304 -32.10 24.10 -29.03
CA ARG A 304 -32.79 24.81 -30.10
C ARG A 304 -31.99 26.08 -30.34
N LYS A 305 -31.28 26.16 -31.47
CA LYS A 305 -30.75 27.43 -31.96
C LYS A 305 -31.96 28.36 -32.13
N ILE A 306 -32.00 29.43 -31.35
CA ILE A 306 -32.88 30.55 -31.62
C ILE A 306 -32.12 31.36 -32.67
N ASP A 307 -32.59 31.33 -33.91
CA ASP A 307 -32.11 32.24 -34.93
C ASP A 307 -32.57 33.64 -34.53
N THR A 308 -31.66 34.44 -33.99
CA THR A 308 -31.85 35.88 -33.85
C THR A 308 -31.69 36.50 -35.23
N ASN A 309 -32.78 36.52 -35.98
CA ASN A 309 -32.97 37.44 -37.10
C ASN A 309 -34.46 37.72 -37.20
N GLU A 310 -34.88 38.89 -36.73
CA GLU A 310 -35.77 39.77 -37.48
C GLU A 310 -35.73 41.17 -36.88
N LYS A 311 -35.44 42.12 -37.77
CA LYS A 311 -35.64 43.56 -37.64
C LYS A 311 -37.10 43.87 -37.93
#